data_AF-A0A0H2S2P9-F1
#
_entry.id   AF-A0A0H2S2P9-F1
#
_cell.length_a   1.000
_cell.length_b   1.000
_cell.length_c   1.000
_cell.angle_alpha   90.00
_cell.angle_beta   90.00
_cell.angle_gamma   90.00
#
_symmetry.space_group_name_H-M   'P 1'
#
loop_
_entity.id
_entity.type
_entity.pdbx_description
1 polymer ?
#
loop_
_entity_poly.entity_id
_entity_poly.type
_entity_poly.pdbx_seq_one_letter_code
_entity_poly.pdbx_strand_id
1 'polypeptide(L)'
;MDEIRSLKEEIRRAERNPNKTSSQRRKAYERVLQLANSTDVASKKLATDTIKDFFADFPEYQDQAINAVYDLCEDPDRDTRLAGYNAIASLSRTDGKWVVRNADVLVQLLQIDDENEVAVVKQILQQHIDLDATRTFKVLCDQCTFDPDSPHPEEAARLRNLVINFLKERYRPCVSRVVKTDEVWDVLFHGLLKVCCAVGTSSSSSSCALLGCSSSLF
;
A
#
# COMPACT_ATOMS: atom_id res chain seq x y z
N MET A 1 1.93 23.45 22.13
CA MET A 1 3.16 22.73 22.51
C MET A 1 2.99 21.87 23.75
N ASP A 2 2.44 22.39 24.86
CA ASP A 2 2.27 21.59 26.08
C ASP A 2 1.22 20.47 25.96
N GLU A 3 0.16 20.68 25.18
CA GLU A 3 -0.87 19.66 24.97
C GLU A 3 -0.35 18.41 24.22
N ILE A 4 0.37 18.60 23.11
CA ILE A 4 0.98 17.49 22.35
C ILE A 4 1.98 16.72 23.22
N ARG A 5 2.72 17.41 24.10
CA ARG A 5 3.64 16.76 25.03
C ARG A 5 2.87 15.90 26.04
N SER A 6 1.77 16.40 26.60
CA SER A 6 0.89 15.62 27.48
C SER A 6 0.37 14.37 26.77
N LEU A 7 -0.12 14.52 25.53
CA LEU A 7 -0.64 13.41 24.75
C LEU A 7 0.40 12.35 24.44
N LYS A 8 1.63 12.74 24.10
CA LYS A 8 2.74 11.79 23.92
C LYS A 8 3.00 10.97 25.18
N GLU A 9 2.90 11.57 26.36
CA GLU A 9 3.08 10.84 27.63
C GLU A 9 1.89 9.92 27.93
N GLU A 10 0.66 10.34 27.62
CA GLU A 10 -0.53 9.50 27.75
C GLU A 10 -0.46 8.27 26.83
N ILE A 11 -0.07 8.46 25.57
CA ILE A 11 0.15 7.37 24.59
C ILE A 11 1.20 6.40 25.12
N ARG A 12 2.37 6.89 25.57
CA ARG A 12 3.43 6.03 26.12
C ARG A 12 3.00 5.24 27.35
N ARG A 13 2.10 5.78 28.17
CA ARG A 13 1.54 5.05 29.32
C ARG A 13 0.56 3.98 28.86
N ALA A 14 -0.28 4.29 27.87
CA ALA A 14 -1.18 3.33 27.27
C ALA A 14 -0.42 2.18 26.59
N GLU A 15 0.66 2.47 25.83
CA GLU A 15 1.54 1.49 25.20
C GLU A 15 2.11 0.46 26.17
N ARG A 16 2.53 0.93 27.35
CA ARG A 16 3.09 0.10 28.43
C ARG A 16 2.04 -0.68 29.22
N ASN A 17 0.75 -0.42 29.00
CA ASN A 17 -0.29 -1.14 29.71
C ASN A 17 -0.35 -2.61 29.22
N PRO A 18 -0.18 -3.60 30.10
CA PRO A 18 -0.17 -5.01 29.71
C PRO A 18 -1.55 -5.48 29.24
N ASN A 19 -2.63 -4.85 29.71
CA ASN A 19 -3.98 -5.14 29.25
C ASN A 19 -4.28 -4.38 27.95
N LYS A 20 -4.16 -5.11 26.84
CA LYS A 20 -4.33 -4.62 25.46
C LYS A 20 -5.70 -4.02 25.18
N THR A 21 -6.74 -4.48 25.87
CA THR A 21 -8.12 -3.98 25.70
C THR A 21 -8.57 -3.06 26.84
N SER A 22 -7.63 -2.55 27.63
CA SER A 22 -7.95 -1.64 28.73
C SER A 22 -8.63 -0.35 28.25
N SER A 23 -9.49 0.20 29.10
CA SER A 23 -10.16 1.48 28.84
C SER A 23 -9.17 2.63 28.62
N GLN A 24 -8.00 2.57 29.26
CA GLN A 24 -6.91 3.52 29.05
C GLN A 24 -6.35 3.44 27.63
N ARG A 25 -6.05 2.23 27.13
CA ARG A 25 -5.57 2.04 25.75
C ARG A 25 -6.62 2.46 24.72
N ARG A 26 -7.89 2.12 24.96
CA ARG A 26 -8.99 2.54 24.08
C ARG A 26 -9.08 4.07 23.97
N LYS A 27 -9.12 4.76 25.11
CA LYS A 27 -9.19 6.25 25.14
C LYS A 27 -7.99 6.90 24.47
N ALA A 28 -6.79 6.35 24.69
CA ALA A 28 -5.58 6.84 24.02
C ALA A 28 -5.70 6.65 22.51
N TYR A 29 -6.20 5.50 22.05
CA TYR A 29 -6.34 5.23 20.64
C TYR A 29 -7.38 6.12 19.96
N GLU A 30 -8.55 6.31 20.57
CA GLU A 30 -9.56 7.27 20.09
C GLU A 30 -8.96 8.67 19.91
N ARG A 31 -8.13 9.11 20.86
CA ARG A 31 -7.47 10.40 20.77
C ARG A 31 -6.41 10.44 19.68
N VAL A 32 -5.65 9.37 19.48
CA VAL A 32 -4.70 9.23 18.36
C VAL A 32 -5.42 9.34 17.01
N LEU A 33 -6.57 8.68 16.86
CA LEU A 33 -7.37 8.76 15.63
C LEU A 33 -7.90 10.18 15.38
N GLN A 34 -8.25 10.93 16.43
CA GLN A 34 -8.64 12.34 16.30
C GLN A 34 -7.49 13.23 15.82
N LEU A 35 -6.23 12.91 16.17
CA LEU A 35 -5.07 13.70 15.74
C LEU A 35 -4.83 13.67 14.23
N ALA A 36 -5.30 12.64 13.52
CA ALA A 36 -5.24 12.57 12.06
C ALA A 36 -5.97 13.76 11.40
N ASN A 37 -7.02 14.28 12.06
CA ASN A 37 -7.83 15.40 11.60
C ASN A 37 -7.38 16.76 12.17
N SER A 38 -6.24 16.80 12.88
CA SER A 38 -5.71 18.05 13.43
C SER A 38 -5.31 19.02 12.31
N THR A 39 -5.27 20.33 12.56
CA THR A 39 -4.65 21.28 11.62
C THR A 39 -3.12 21.34 11.77
N ASP A 40 -2.58 20.77 12.85
CA ASP A 40 -1.16 20.80 13.18
C ASP A 40 -0.41 19.57 12.61
N VAL A 41 0.63 19.83 11.82
CA VAL A 41 1.46 18.78 11.18
C VAL A 41 2.11 17.87 12.21
N ALA A 42 2.56 18.39 13.36
CA ALA A 42 3.20 17.57 14.39
C ALA A 42 2.22 16.57 15.03
N SER A 43 0.95 16.95 15.15
CA SER A 43 -0.15 16.10 15.61
C SER A 43 -0.48 15.01 14.59
N LYS A 44 -0.56 15.35 13.29
CA LYS A 44 -0.77 14.38 12.22
C LYS A 44 0.36 13.35 12.12
N LYS A 45 1.62 13.81 12.19
CA LYS A 45 2.80 12.92 12.23
C LYS A 45 2.77 12.00 13.45
N LEU A 46 2.35 12.51 14.61
CA LEU A 46 2.14 11.66 15.80
C LEU A 46 1.06 10.60 15.54
N ALA A 47 -0.03 10.95 14.85
CA ALA A 47 -1.07 10.00 14.49
C ALA A 47 -0.52 8.89 13.58
N THR A 48 0.15 9.24 12.46
CA THR A 48 0.71 8.25 11.51
C THR A 48 1.67 7.27 12.18
N ASP A 49 2.50 7.75 13.10
CA ASP A 49 3.49 6.93 13.80
C ASP A 49 2.85 5.94 14.78
N THR A 50 1.72 6.32 15.37
CA THR A 50 1.13 5.66 16.55
C THR A 50 -0.05 4.74 16.22
N ILE A 51 -0.82 5.02 15.15
CA ILE A 51 -2.07 4.27 14.85
C ILE A 51 -1.86 2.75 14.84
N LYS A 52 -0.74 2.29 14.27
CA LYS A 52 -0.40 0.86 14.17
C LYS A 52 -0.27 0.16 15.53
N ASP A 53 0.15 0.88 16.57
CA ASP A 53 0.50 0.29 17.89
C ASP A 53 -0.73 -0.11 18.72
N PHE A 54 -1.91 0.31 18.28
CA PHE A 54 -3.21 -0.02 18.87
C PHE A 54 -4.13 -0.76 17.90
N PHE A 55 -3.77 -0.84 16.61
CA PHE A 55 -4.64 -1.31 15.53
C PHE A 55 -5.11 -2.76 15.69
N ALA A 56 -4.24 -3.66 16.17
CA ALA A 56 -4.59 -5.06 16.42
C ALA A 56 -5.43 -5.24 17.70
N ASP A 57 -5.30 -4.33 18.67
CA ASP A 57 -5.95 -4.45 19.97
C ASP A 57 -7.43 -4.09 19.92
N PHE A 58 -7.82 -3.25 18.95
CA PHE A 58 -9.18 -2.78 18.81
C PHE A 58 -9.71 -2.96 17.37
N PRO A 59 -10.12 -4.19 17.01
CA PRO A 59 -10.71 -4.50 15.72
C PRO A 59 -11.87 -3.58 15.33
N GLU A 60 -12.64 -3.11 16.30
CA GLU A 60 -13.80 -2.22 16.10
C GLU A 60 -13.44 -0.84 15.52
N TYR A 61 -12.18 -0.39 15.64
CA TYR A 61 -11.73 0.89 15.08
C TYR A 61 -10.89 0.73 13.81
N GLN A 62 -10.67 -0.48 13.30
CA GLN A 62 -9.73 -0.67 12.19
C GLN A 62 -10.16 0.03 10.91
N ASP A 63 -11.45 -0.01 10.54
CA ASP A 63 -11.96 0.75 9.40
C ASP A 63 -11.74 2.26 9.58
N GLN A 64 -12.02 2.79 10.78
CA GLN A 64 -11.78 4.19 11.09
C GLN A 64 -10.29 4.55 10.99
N ALA A 65 -9.41 3.69 11.49
CA ALA A 65 -7.97 3.88 11.43
C ALA A 65 -7.42 3.83 10.01
N ILE A 66 -7.93 2.93 9.17
CA ILE A 66 -7.58 2.85 7.76
C ILE A 66 -8.02 4.12 7.03
N ASN A 67 -9.27 4.56 7.23
CA ASN A 67 -9.77 5.78 6.61
C ASN A 67 -8.97 7.02 7.07
N ALA A 68 -8.65 7.12 8.37
CA ALA A 68 -7.82 8.20 8.89
C ALA A 68 -6.41 8.22 8.25
N VAL A 69 -5.81 7.05 7.96
CA VAL A 69 -4.54 6.98 7.24
C VAL A 69 -4.69 7.40 5.78
N TYR A 70 -5.82 7.07 5.14
CA TYR A 70 -6.08 7.52 3.76
C TYR A 70 -6.27 9.04 3.68
N ASP A 71 -6.99 9.64 4.62
CA ASP A 71 -7.11 11.10 4.72
C ASP A 71 -5.72 11.77 4.83
N LEU A 72 -4.80 11.16 5.60
CA LEU A 72 -3.42 11.63 5.73
C LEU A 72 -2.58 11.45 4.45
N CYS A 73 -2.93 10.49 3.60
CA CYS A 73 -2.30 10.31 2.28
C CYS A 73 -2.71 11.41 1.29
N GLU A 74 -3.81 12.11 1.55
CA GLU A 74 -4.32 13.23 0.75
C GLU A 74 -4.01 14.60 1.36
N ASP A 75 -3.20 14.64 2.42
CA ASP A 75 -2.88 15.85 3.14
C ASP A 75 -2.18 16.90 2.24
N PRO A 76 -2.44 18.22 2.39
CA PRO A 76 -1.69 19.23 1.66
C PRO A 76 -0.18 19.22 1.98
N ASP A 77 0.21 18.82 3.19
CA ASP A 77 1.61 18.71 3.60
C ASP A 77 2.26 17.41 3.09
N ARG A 78 3.31 17.56 2.27
CA ARG A 78 4.01 16.43 1.65
C ARG A 78 4.60 15.46 2.68
N ASP A 79 5.19 15.96 3.76
CA ASP A 79 5.77 15.07 4.77
C ASP A 79 4.70 14.22 5.46
N THR A 80 3.52 14.79 5.66
CA THR A 80 2.35 14.08 6.21
C THR A 80 1.88 12.99 5.27
N ARG A 81 1.80 13.25 3.95
CA ARG A 81 1.48 12.22 2.95
C ARG A 81 2.49 11.07 2.96
N LEU A 82 3.78 11.40 2.97
CA LEU A 82 4.85 10.40 3.05
C LEU A 82 4.73 9.54 4.31
N ALA A 83 4.38 10.13 5.45
CA ALA A 83 4.12 9.39 6.68
C ALA A 83 2.86 8.50 6.55
N GLY A 84 1.81 8.98 5.88
CA GLY A 84 0.62 8.21 5.54
C GLY A 84 0.94 6.95 4.72
N TYR A 85 1.73 7.07 3.65
CA TYR A 85 2.15 5.92 2.82
C TYR A 85 2.88 4.86 3.64
N ASN A 86 3.75 5.28 4.57
CA ASN A 86 4.45 4.37 5.48
C ASN A 86 3.52 3.74 6.53
N ALA A 87 2.48 4.46 6.97
CA ALA A 87 1.46 3.95 7.87
C ALA A 87 0.66 2.82 7.19
N ILE A 88 0.29 2.95 5.91
CA ILE A 88 -0.36 1.87 5.12
C ILE A 88 0.44 0.55 5.24
N ALA A 89 1.75 0.61 5.01
CA ALA A 89 2.63 -0.56 5.12
C ALA A 89 2.60 -1.19 6.53
N SER A 90 2.56 -0.34 7.55
CA SER A 90 2.56 -0.78 8.94
C SER A 90 1.24 -1.44 9.33
N LEU A 91 0.10 -0.93 8.83
CA LEU A 91 -1.21 -1.53 9.09
C LEU A 91 -1.35 -2.88 8.39
N SER A 92 -0.91 -3.00 7.13
CA SER A 92 -0.90 -4.28 6.40
C SER A 92 -0.04 -5.34 7.10
N ARG A 93 1.11 -4.95 7.67
CA ARG A 93 1.96 -5.86 8.48
C ARG A 93 1.29 -6.29 9.79
N THR A 94 0.51 -5.40 10.38
CA THR A 94 -0.15 -5.65 11.67
C THR A 94 -1.33 -6.61 11.51
N ASP A 95 -2.12 -6.44 10.45
CA ASP A 95 -3.22 -7.33 10.11
C ASP A 95 -3.30 -7.55 8.60
N GLY A 96 -2.92 -8.76 8.19
CA GLY A 96 -2.79 -9.16 6.80
C GLY A 96 -4.09 -9.13 6.00
N LYS A 97 -5.27 -8.96 6.62
CA LYS A 97 -6.54 -8.82 5.88
C LYS A 97 -6.59 -7.53 5.05
N TRP A 98 -5.83 -6.51 5.47
CA TRP A 98 -5.81 -5.20 4.79
C TRP A 98 -4.90 -5.15 3.57
N VAL A 99 -4.05 -6.16 3.37
CA VAL A 99 -3.03 -6.18 2.30
C VAL A 99 -3.64 -5.90 0.92
N VAL A 100 -4.75 -6.56 0.57
CA VAL A 100 -5.37 -6.41 -0.77
C VAL A 100 -5.88 -4.99 -0.98
N ARG A 101 -6.66 -4.46 -0.04
CA ARG A 101 -7.22 -3.10 -0.12
C ARG A 101 -6.13 -2.03 -0.11
N ASN A 102 -5.13 -2.19 0.74
CA ASN A 102 -4.00 -1.27 0.84
C ASN A 102 -3.11 -1.31 -0.41
N ALA A 103 -2.88 -2.48 -0.99
CA ALA A 103 -2.18 -2.61 -2.26
C ALA A 103 -2.93 -1.88 -3.39
N ASP A 104 -4.26 -1.98 -3.42
CA ASP A 104 -5.09 -1.27 -4.40
C ASP A 104 -4.95 0.25 -4.29
N VAL A 105 -5.04 0.79 -3.07
CA VAL A 105 -4.80 2.22 -2.81
C VAL A 105 -3.38 2.63 -3.22
N LEU A 106 -2.36 1.85 -2.89
CA LEU A 106 -0.99 2.13 -3.28
C LEU A 106 -0.79 2.12 -4.80
N VAL A 107 -1.51 1.26 -5.53
CA VAL A 107 -1.52 1.27 -7.00
C VAL A 107 -2.11 2.58 -7.51
N GLN A 108 -3.21 3.06 -6.94
CA GLN A 108 -3.78 4.37 -7.31
C GLN A 108 -2.80 5.51 -7.06
N LEU A 109 -2.05 5.47 -5.96
CA LEU A 109 -1.02 6.47 -5.61
C LEU A 109 0.17 6.50 -6.58
N LEU A 110 0.33 5.53 -7.49
CA LEU A 110 1.32 5.62 -8.58
C LEU A 110 1.04 6.77 -9.55
N GLN A 111 -0.18 7.32 -9.54
CA GLN A 111 -0.61 8.40 -10.43
C GLN A 111 -0.21 9.81 -9.95
N ILE A 112 0.41 9.93 -8.77
CA ILE A 112 0.89 11.21 -8.24
C ILE A 112 1.96 11.81 -9.19
N ASP A 113 1.94 13.13 -9.35
CA ASP A 113 2.85 13.82 -10.25
C ASP A 113 4.27 14.03 -9.65
N ASP A 114 4.42 14.03 -8.32
CA ASP A 114 5.73 14.13 -7.65
C ASP A 114 6.47 12.78 -7.70
N GLU A 115 7.50 12.70 -8.54
CA GLU A 115 8.32 11.50 -8.73
C GLU A 115 8.96 10.99 -7.42
N ASN A 116 9.27 11.88 -6.47
CA ASN A 116 9.84 11.46 -5.18
C ASN A 116 8.80 10.76 -4.31
N GLU A 117 7.54 11.21 -4.35
CA GLU A 117 6.45 10.51 -3.67
C GLU A 117 6.17 9.18 -4.33
N VAL A 118 6.12 9.14 -5.67
CA VAL A 118 5.98 7.91 -6.45
C VAL A 118 7.10 6.93 -6.11
N ALA A 119 8.34 7.38 -5.94
CA ALA A 119 9.45 6.52 -5.53
C ALA A 119 9.21 5.86 -4.15
N VAL A 120 8.63 6.60 -3.20
CA VAL A 120 8.23 6.05 -1.89
C VAL A 120 7.08 5.07 -2.05
N VAL A 121 6.04 5.39 -2.82
CA VAL A 121 4.90 4.48 -3.09
C VAL A 121 5.39 3.16 -3.70
N LYS A 122 6.30 3.21 -4.69
CA LYS A 122 6.93 2.01 -5.27
C LYS A 122 7.68 1.19 -4.23
N GLN A 123 8.37 1.84 -3.27
CA GLN A 123 9.03 1.13 -2.16
C GLN A 123 8.01 0.48 -1.22
N ILE A 124 6.87 1.10 -0.97
CA ILE A 124 5.82 0.51 -0.12
C ILE A 124 5.09 -0.64 -0.83
N LEU A 125 4.85 -0.54 -2.13
CA LEU A 125 4.34 -1.66 -2.94
C LEU A 125 5.30 -2.85 -2.93
N GLN A 126 6.61 -2.60 -3.04
CA GLN A 126 7.62 -3.65 -2.86
C GLN A 126 7.50 -4.34 -1.49
N GLN A 127 7.29 -3.57 -0.41
CA GLN A 127 7.07 -4.15 0.92
C GLN A 127 5.80 -5.01 0.98
N HIS A 128 4.75 -4.68 0.22
CA HIS A 128 3.54 -5.50 0.14
C HIS A 128 3.79 -6.80 -0.63
N ILE A 129 4.58 -6.77 -1.71
CA ILE A 129 5.03 -7.98 -2.41
C ILE A 129 5.84 -8.88 -1.47
N ASP A 130 6.76 -8.30 -0.70
CA ASP A 130 7.58 -9.04 0.27
C ASP A 130 6.74 -9.61 1.43
N LEU A 131 5.64 -8.94 1.81
CA LEU A 131 4.71 -9.36 2.86
C LEU A 131 3.77 -10.47 2.39
N ASP A 132 3.19 -10.34 1.20
CA ASP A 132 2.28 -11.31 0.60
C ASP A 132 2.30 -11.18 -0.93
N ALA A 133 3.19 -11.95 -1.55
CA ALA A 133 3.39 -11.90 -2.99
C ALA A 133 2.13 -12.31 -3.76
N THR A 134 1.46 -13.39 -3.34
CA THR A 134 0.29 -13.95 -4.02
C THR A 134 -0.83 -12.91 -4.13
N ARG A 135 -1.25 -12.33 -3.01
CA ARG A 135 -2.35 -11.36 -2.99
C ARG A 135 -1.95 -10.04 -3.65
N THR A 136 -0.71 -9.60 -3.48
CA THR A 136 -0.25 -8.33 -4.07
C THR A 136 -0.07 -8.42 -5.58
N PHE A 137 0.52 -9.51 -6.11
CA PHE A 137 0.64 -9.70 -7.56
C PHE A 137 -0.73 -9.84 -8.22
N LYS A 138 -1.69 -10.48 -7.57
CA LYS A 138 -3.07 -10.53 -8.06
C LYS A 138 -3.64 -9.12 -8.26
N VAL A 139 -3.51 -8.24 -7.26
CA VAL A 139 -3.96 -6.83 -7.37
C VAL A 139 -3.26 -6.12 -8.53
N LEU A 140 -1.93 -6.23 -8.64
CA LEU A 140 -1.17 -5.59 -9.71
C LEU A 140 -1.59 -6.08 -11.11
N CYS A 141 -1.81 -7.39 -11.26
CA CYS A 141 -2.24 -7.96 -12.54
C CYS A 141 -3.68 -7.59 -12.88
N ASP A 142 -4.59 -7.57 -11.90
CA ASP A 142 -5.98 -7.14 -12.07
C ASP A 142 -6.02 -5.68 -12.59
N GLN A 143 -5.19 -4.79 -12.05
CA GLN A 143 -5.05 -3.38 -12.47
C GLN A 143 -4.39 -3.20 -13.86
N CYS A 144 -3.80 -4.24 -14.42
CA CYS A 144 -3.25 -4.22 -15.78
C CYS A 144 -4.25 -4.68 -16.85
N THR A 145 -5.41 -5.19 -16.44
CA THR A 145 -6.50 -5.50 -17.35
C THR A 145 -7.18 -4.21 -17.81
N PHE A 146 -7.51 -4.13 -19.09
CA PHE A 146 -8.11 -2.94 -19.70
C PHE A 146 -9.52 -3.28 -20.15
N ASP A 147 -10.49 -2.50 -19.68
CA ASP A 147 -11.85 -2.52 -20.17
C ASP A 147 -12.07 -1.27 -21.04
N PRO A 148 -12.19 -1.41 -22.38
CA PRO A 148 -12.44 -0.29 -23.28
C PRO A 148 -13.79 0.40 -23.01
N ASP A 149 -14.74 -0.30 -22.39
CA ASP A 149 -16.06 0.22 -22.06
C ASP A 149 -16.10 0.84 -20.64
N SER A 150 -14.95 0.94 -19.97
CA SER A 150 -14.85 1.60 -18.66
C SER A 150 -15.26 3.09 -18.75
N PRO A 151 -15.85 3.67 -17.68
CA PRO A 151 -16.27 5.07 -17.68
C PRO A 151 -15.14 6.08 -17.94
N HIS A 152 -13.90 5.71 -17.60
CA HIS A 152 -12.71 6.55 -17.69
C HIS A 152 -11.54 5.79 -18.36
N PRO A 153 -11.63 5.52 -19.67
CA PRO A 153 -10.69 4.62 -20.35
C PRO A 153 -9.26 5.20 -20.43
N GLU A 154 -9.11 6.52 -20.49
CA GLU A 154 -7.80 7.18 -20.50
C GLU A 154 -7.08 7.07 -19.15
N GLU A 155 -7.80 7.27 -18.05
CA GLU A 155 -7.27 7.11 -16.69
C GLU A 155 -6.89 5.65 -16.44
N ALA A 156 -7.76 4.70 -16.83
CA ALA A 156 -7.48 3.28 -16.75
C ALA A 156 -6.23 2.89 -17.57
N ALA A 157 -6.07 3.44 -18.77
CA ALA A 157 -4.89 3.23 -19.61
C ALA A 157 -3.61 3.83 -18.98
N ARG A 158 -3.69 5.02 -18.38
CA ARG A 158 -2.57 5.65 -17.65
C ARG A 158 -2.15 4.78 -16.48
N LEU A 159 -3.09 4.39 -15.61
CA LEU A 159 -2.82 3.55 -14.44
C LEU A 159 -2.20 2.21 -14.85
N ARG A 160 -2.77 1.54 -15.84
CA ARG A 160 -2.22 0.31 -16.41
C ARG A 160 -0.76 0.47 -16.83
N ASN A 161 -0.41 1.54 -17.54
CA ASN A 161 0.96 1.78 -17.96
C ASN A 161 1.91 2.00 -16.77
N LEU A 162 1.46 2.69 -15.72
CA LEU A 162 2.23 2.89 -14.49
C LEU A 162 2.50 1.56 -13.76
N VAL A 163 1.49 0.69 -13.65
CA VAL A 163 1.64 -0.63 -13.04
C VAL A 163 2.56 -1.53 -13.86
N ILE A 164 2.43 -1.53 -15.19
CA ILE A 164 3.33 -2.27 -16.09
C ILE A 164 4.77 -1.78 -15.92
N ASN A 165 5.00 -0.47 -15.83
CA ASN A 165 6.34 0.09 -15.64
C ASN A 165 6.92 -0.29 -14.27
N PHE A 166 6.12 -0.21 -13.21
CA PHE A 166 6.50 -0.68 -11.88
C PHE A 166 6.90 -2.16 -11.90
N LEU A 167 6.08 -3.02 -12.51
CA LEU A 167 6.38 -4.43 -12.67
C LEU A 167 7.71 -4.61 -13.43
N LYS A 168 7.90 -3.96 -14.59
CA LYS A 168 9.16 -4.03 -15.35
C LYS A 168 10.39 -3.65 -14.53
N GLU A 169 10.31 -2.57 -13.76
CA GLU A 169 11.40 -2.08 -12.91
C GLU A 169 11.74 -3.03 -11.76
N ARG A 170 10.72 -3.63 -11.13
CA ARG A 170 10.85 -4.40 -9.88
C ARG A 170 10.80 -5.91 -10.08
N TYR A 171 10.47 -6.40 -11.28
CA TYR A 171 10.24 -7.82 -11.57
C TYR A 171 11.41 -8.70 -11.13
N ARG A 172 12.62 -8.45 -11.65
CA ARG A 172 13.79 -9.32 -11.37
C ARG A 172 14.15 -9.38 -9.88
N PRO A 173 14.30 -8.24 -9.17
CA PRO A 173 14.60 -8.26 -7.73
C PRO A 173 13.48 -8.86 -6.87
N CYS A 174 12.21 -8.69 -7.25
CA CYS A 174 11.07 -9.28 -6.54
C CYS A 174 11.03 -10.79 -6.75
N VAL A 175 10.96 -11.23 -8.00
CA VAL A 175 10.67 -12.61 -8.38
C VAL A 175 11.70 -13.56 -7.78
N SER A 176 12.99 -13.23 -7.90
CA SER A 176 14.07 -14.04 -7.30
C SER A 176 13.97 -14.18 -5.78
N ARG A 177 13.30 -13.24 -5.09
CA ARG A 177 13.16 -13.21 -3.64
C ARG A 177 11.90 -13.91 -3.16
N VAL A 178 10.76 -13.69 -3.83
CA VAL A 178 9.44 -14.10 -3.32
C VAL A 178 8.84 -15.31 -4.05
N VAL A 179 9.23 -15.58 -5.29
CA VAL A 179 8.76 -16.76 -6.01
C VAL A 179 9.61 -17.95 -5.60
N LYS A 180 9.23 -18.56 -4.46
CA LYS A 180 9.86 -19.77 -3.92
C LYS A 180 8.97 -21.00 -4.04
N THR A 181 7.72 -20.82 -4.45
CA THR A 181 6.71 -21.87 -4.57
C THR A 181 6.01 -21.75 -5.91
N ASP A 182 5.52 -22.88 -6.40
CA ASP A 182 4.76 -22.95 -7.65
C ASP A 182 3.47 -22.11 -7.57
N GLU A 183 2.85 -22.01 -6.39
CA GLU A 183 1.64 -21.20 -6.19
C GLU A 183 1.85 -19.71 -6.51
N VAL A 184 2.95 -19.11 -6.01
CA VAL A 184 3.24 -17.69 -6.29
C VAL A 184 3.60 -17.51 -7.76
N TRP A 185 4.34 -18.48 -8.33
CA TRP A 185 4.67 -18.48 -9.74
C TRP A 185 3.43 -18.56 -10.62
N ASP A 186 2.50 -19.44 -10.30
CA ASP A 186 1.26 -19.63 -11.05
C ASP A 186 0.43 -18.36 -11.07
N VAL A 187 0.24 -17.71 -9.92
CA VAL A 187 -0.52 -16.45 -9.87
C VAL A 187 0.16 -15.36 -10.72
N LEU A 188 1.49 -15.23 -10.61
CA LEU A 188 2.24 -14.26 -11.40
C LEU A 188 2.19 -14.57 -12.90
N PHE A 189 2.43 -15.83 -13.28
CA PHE A 189 2.47 -16.28 -14.67
C PHE A 189 1.11 -16.13 -15.33
N HIS A 190 0.04 -16.64 -14.71
CA HIS A 190 -1.32 -16.51 -15.24
C HIS A 190 -1.78 -15.04 -15.26
N GLY A 191 -1.40 -14.26 -14.25
CA GLY A 191 -1.63 -12.82 -14.23
C GLY A 191 -0.96 -12.11 -15.42
N LEU A 192 0.34 -12.31 -15.61
CA LEU A 192 1.10 -11.73 -16.71
C LEU A 192 0.62 -12.20 -18.09
N LEU A 193 0.24 -13.48 -18.22
CA LEU A 193 -0.36 -13.98 -19.45
C LEU A 193 -1.65 -13.21 -19.80
N LYS A 194 -2.55 -13.00 -18.83
CA LYS A 194 -3.76 -12.19 -19.04
C LYS A 194 -3.40 -10.77 -19.49
N VAL A 195 -2.40 -10.16 -18.86
CA VAL A 195 -1.90 -8.83 -19.25
C VAL A 195 -1.40 -8.85 -20.69
N CYS A 196 -0.58 -9.82 -21.08
CA CYS A 196 -0.05 -9.95 -22.45
C CYS A 196 -1.14 -10.21 -23.49
N CYS A 197 -2.13 -11.04 -23.19
CA CYS A 197 -3.28 -11.28 -24.05
C CYS A 197 -4.12 -10.01 -24.23
N ALA A 198 -4.27 -9.19 -23.19
CA ALA A 198 -4.94 -7.89 -23.29
C ALA A 198 -4.12 -6.83 -24.07
N VAL A 199 -2.79 -6.94 -24.13
CA VAL A 199 -1.93 -6.08 -24.97
C VAL A 199 -1.98 -6.50 -26.44
N GLY A 200 -2.24 -7.77 -26.74
CA GLY A 200 -2.18 -8.38 -28.08
C GLY A 200 -3.15 -7.82 -29.13
N THR A 201 -4.03 -6.88 -28.77
CA THR A 201 -4.92 -6.17 -29.71
C THR A 201 -4.36 -4.82 -30.18
N SER A 202 -3.28 -4.31 -29.59
CA SER A 202 -2.64 -3.05 -30.03
C SER A 202 -1.15 -3.00 -29.68
N SER A 203 -0.29 -3.10 -30.71
CA SER A 203 1.18 -2.93 -30.71
C SER A 203 2.04 -4.13 -30.22
N SER A 204 2.80 -4.68 -31.18
CA SER A 204 3.52 -5.96 -31.14
C SER A 204 4.95 -5.88 -30.57
N SER A 205 5.34 -4.81 -29.85
CA SER A 205 6.73 -4.63 -29.39
C SER A 205 6.92 -4.66 -27.87
N SER A 206 5.88 -4.47 -27.06
CA SER A 206 6.02 -4.41 -25.58
C SER A 206 5.75 -5.71 -24.84
N SER A 207 4.97 -6.64 -25.42
CA SER A 207 4.61 -7.92 -24.76
C SER A 207 5.79 -8.90 -24.63
N CYS A 208 6.74 -8.88 -25.57
CA CYS A 208 7.90 -9.78 -25.53
C CYS A 208 8.91 -9.44 -24.42
N ALA A 209 8.95 -8.21 -23.92
CA ALA A 209 9.94 -7.79 -22.93
C ALA A 209 9.62 -8.29 -21.50
N LEU A 210 8.34 -8.51 -21.18
CA LEU A 210 7.91 -8.99 -19.86
C LEU A 210 8.01 -10.51 -19.72
N LEU A 211 7.71 -11.25 -20.80
CA LEU A 211 7.76 -12.71 -20.82
C LEU A 211 9.08 -13.28 -21.32
N GLY A 212 10.01 -12.43 -21.76
CA GLY A 212 11.39 -12.76 -22.10
C GLY A 212 11.60 -14.23 -22.47
N CYS A 213 11.20 -14.61 -23.69
CA CYS A 213 11.69 -15.83 -24.32
C CYS A 213 13.21 -15.81 -24.29
N SER A 214 13.78 -16.36 -23.22
CA SER A 214 15.18 -16.75 -23.17
C SER A 214 15.16 -18.23 -22.87
N SER A 215 15.39 -19.00 -23.92
CA SER A 215 15.61 -20.45 -23.93
C SER A 215 16.88 -20.86 -23.16
N SER A 216 17.16 -20.18 -22.05
CA SER A 216 18.31 -20.38 -21.17
C SER A 216 17.91 -20.42 -19.70
N LEU A 217 16.65 -20.75 -19.42
CA LEU A 217 16.14 -21.14 -18.10
C LEU A 217 15.67 -22.61 -18.12
N PHE A 218 16.52 -23.48 -18.66
CA PHE A 218 16.64 -24.88 -18.24
C PHE A 218 18.06 -25.08 -17.70
#